data_AF-A0A239GG60-F1
#
_entry.id   AF-A0A239GG60-F1
#
_cell.length_a   1.000
_cell.length_b   1.000
_cell.length_c   1.000
_cell.angle_alpha   90.00
_cell.angle_beta   90.00
_cell.angle_gamma   90.00
#
_symmetry.space_group_name_H-M   'P 1'
#
loop_
_entity.id
_entity.type
_entity.pdbx_description
1 polymer ?
#
loop_
_entity_poly.entity_id
_entity_poly.type
_entity_poly.pdbx_seq_one_letter_code
_entity_poly.pdbx_strand_id
1 'polypeptide(L)' 'MEYNIIIAPSLEALASEVASFLPMGWKLKDGIVEHVDGFAQQLIRYPKDSMRMKQQKPKQQEKPQRRMKWIE' A
#
# COMPACT_ATOMS: atom_id res chain seq x y z
N MET A 1 13.90 -0.77 -3.51
CA MET A 1 12.90 0.31 -3.64
C MET A 1 12.04 -0.06 -4.82
N GLU A 2 10.73 0.10 -4.70
CA GLU A 2 9.78 -0.25 -5.75
C GLU A 2 9.20 1.02 -6.36
N TYR A 3 8.93 0.98 -7.66
CA TYR A 3 8.35 2.09 -8.41
C TYR A 3 7.08 1.64 -9.11
N ASN A 4 6.09 2.53 -9.16
CA ASN A 4 4.87 2.34 -9.94
C ASN A 4 4.57 3.64 -10.69
N ILE A 5 4.02 3.52 -11.90
CA ILE A 5 3.62 4.67 -12.71
C ILE A 5 2.14 4.47 -13.04
N ILE A 6 1.35 5.44 -12.65
CA ILE A 6 -0.09 5.46 -12.93
C ILE A 6 -0.32 6.50 -14.01
N ILE A 7 -1.03 6.11 -15.07
CA ILE A 7 -1.41 6.98 -16.17
C ILE A 7 -2.93 7.01 -16.22
N ALA A 8 -3.51 8.20 -16.28
CA ALA A 8 -4.96 8.37 -16.33
C ALA A 8 -5.33 9.54 -17.26
N PRO A 9 -6.52 9.52 -17.89
CA PRO A 9 -6.93 10.52 -18.86
C PRO A 9 -7.23 11.90 -18.23
N SER A 10 -7.48 11.96 -16.93
CA SER A 10 -7.78 13.20 -16.20
C SER A 10 -7.10 13.22 -14.83
N LEU A 11 -6.90 14.42 -14.28
CA LEU A 11 -6.34 14.59 -12.93
C LEU A 11 -7.21 13.94 -11.84
N GLU A 12 -8.53 13.98 -12.00
CA GLU A 12 -9.48 13.36 -11.07
C GLU A 12 -9.34 11.83 -11.07
N ALA A 13 -9.27 11.22 -12.27
CA ALA A 13 -9.03 9.79 -12.40
C ALA A 13 -7.67 9.39 -11.83
N LEU A 14 -6.63 10.19 -12.11
CA LEU A 14 -5.29 9.97 -11.57
C LEU A 14 -5.28 10.00 -10.03
N ALA A 15 -5.95 11.00 -9.44
CA ALA A 15 -6.04 11.14 -7.99
C ALA A 15 -6.75 9.96 -7.33
N SER A 16 -7.83 9.46 -7.94
CA SER A 16 -8.56 8.28 -7.47
C SER A 16 -7.69 7.01 -7.48
N GLU A 17 -6.99 6.77 -8.60
CA GLU A 17 -6.07 5.64 -8.74
C GLU A 17 -4.93 5.74 -7.72
N VAL A 18 -4.24 6.88 -7.67
CA VAL A 18 -3.14 7.13 -6.72
C VAL A 18 -3.58 6.96 -5.26
N ALA A 19 -4.78 7.45 -4.90
CA ALA A 19 -5.31 7.35 -3.55
C ALA A 19 -5.45 5.89 -3.08
N SER A 20 -5.72 4.96 -3.99
CA SER A 20 -5.80 3.53 -3.68
C SER A 20 -4.45 2.92 -3.28
N PHE A 21 -3.33 3.53 -3.69
CA PHE A 21 -1.98 3.04 -3.38
C PHE A 21 -1.38 3.66 -2.11
N LEU A 22 -1.85 4.82 -1.65
CA LEU A 22 -1.33 5.46 -0.43
C LEU A 22 -1.47 4.56 0.82
N PRO A 23 -2.63 3.88 1.06
CA PRO A 23 -2.77 2.92 2.15
C PRO A 23 -1.95 1.65 1.98
N MET A 24 -1.29 1.45 0.85
CA MET A 24 -0.36 0.33 0.58
C MET A 24 1.13 0.74 0.71
N GLY A 25 1.38 1.96 1.17
CA GLY A 25 2.70 2.43 1.59
C GLY A 25 3.48 3.07 0.45
N TRP A 26 2.79 3.28 -0.66
CA TRP A 26 3.30 4.06 -1.78
C TRP A 26 3.24 5.55 -1.44
N LYS A 27 4.27 6.26 -1.88
CA LYS A 27 4.42 7.70 -1.73
C LYS A 27 4.57 8.34 -3.09
N LEU A 28 4.09 9.57 -3.24
CA LEU A 28 4.35 10.37 -4.42
C LEU A 28 5.86 10.63 -4.50
N LYS A 29 6.47 10.29 -5.64
CA LYS A 29 7.91 10.47 -5.84
C LYS A 29 8.24 11.84 -6.42
N ASP A 30 7.44 12.27 -7.40
CA ASP A 30 7.62 13.51 -8.16
C ASP A 30 6.25 14.16 -8.43
N GLY A 31 6.24 15.30 -9.14
CA GLY A 31 5.01 15.93 -9.63
C GLY A 31 4.31 15.13 -10.72
N ILE A 32 3.07 15.53 -11.02
CA ILE A 32 2.30 14.99 -12.14
C ILE A 32 2.92 15.49 -13.44
N VAL A 33 3.09 14.59 -14.41
CA VAL A 33 3.62 14.90 -15.74
C VAL A 33 2.51 14.72 -16.77
N GLU A 34 2.39 15.65 -17.71
CA GLU A 34 1.51 15.48 -18.87
C GLU A 34 2.09 14.40 -19.79
N HIS A 35 1.26 13.40 -20.07
CA HIS A 35 1.53 12.33 -21.00
C HIS A 35 0.63 12.50 -22.23
N VAL A 36 1.02 11.95 -23.37
CA VAL A 36 0.27 12.08 -24.64
C VAL A 36 -1.22 11.69 -24.49
N ASP A 37 -1.50 10.75 -23.58
CA ASP A 37 -2.84 10.22 -23.30
C ASP A 37 -3.43 10.70 -21.95
N GLY A 38 -2.91 11.79 -21.36
CA GLY A 38 -3.43 12.38 -20.12
C GLY A 38 -2.35 12.76 -19.12
N PHE A 39 -2.43 12.21 -17.91
CA PHE A 39 -1.56 12.58 -16.78
C PHE A 39 -0.92 11.35 -16.16
N ALA A 40 0.35 11.46 -15.82
CA ALA A 40 1.13 10.40 -15.20
C ALA A 40 1.64 10.82 -13.82
N GLN A 41 1.54 9.91 -12.84
CA GLN A 41 2.10 10.07 -11.50
C GLN A 41 3.02 8.90 -11.18
N GLN A 42 4.27 9.21 -10.81
CA GLN A 42 5.19 8.22 -10.29
C GLN A 42 5.03 8.06 -8.77
N LEU A 43 4.93 6.80 -8.35
CA LEU A 43 4.90 6.37 -6.96
C LEU A 43 6.17 5.61 -6.60
N ILE A 44 6.60 5.73 -5.36
CA ILE A 44 7.73 5.00 -4.78
C ILE A 44 7.31 4.33 -3.48
N ARG A 45 7.75 3.09 -3.29
CA ARG A 45 7.63 2.38 -2.01
C ARG A 45 8.98 1.91 -1.53
N TYR A 46 9.30 2.22 -0.28
CA TYR A 46 10.50 1.70 0.37
C TYR A 46 10.17 0.37 1.05
N PRO A 47 11.09 -0.62 1.05
CA PRO A 47 10.87 -1.90 1.74
C PRO A 47 10.55 -1.75 3.24
N LYS A 48 11.03 -0.67 3.87
CA LYS A 48 10.72 -0.30 5.26
C LYS A 48 9.26 0.12 5.46
N ASP A 49 8.63 0.73 4.45
CA ASP A 49 7.22 1.13 4.51
C ASP A 49 6.30 -0.11 4.44
N SER A 50 6.69 -1.15 3.70
CA SER A 50 5.97 -2.44 3.67
C SER A 50 5.91 -3.15 5.04
N MET A 51 6.90 -2.92 5.90
CA MET A 51 6.95 -3.50 7.25
C MET A 51 5.94 -2.87 8.21
N ARG A 52 5.62 -1.57 8.07
CA ARG A 52 4.58 -0.90 8.87
C ARG A 52 3.18 -1.43 8.58
N MET A 53 2.92 -1.88 7.37
CA MET A 53 1.60 -2.43 6.98
C MET A 53 1.32 -3.80 7.55
N LYS A 54 2.37 -4.60 7.76
CA LYS A 54 2.23 -5.87 8.49
C LYS A 54 1.92 -5.66 9.98
N GLN A 55 2.31 -4.52 10.57
CA GLN A 55 1.98 -4.18 11.96
C GLN A 55 0.58 -3.59 12.14
N GLN A 56 -0.06 -3.12 11.05
CA GLN A 56 -1.46 -2.67 11.04
C GLN A 56 -2.45 -3.74 10.54
N LYS A 57 -2.02 -4.99 10.37
CA LYS A 57 -2.99 -6.09 10.49
C LYS A 57 -3.43 -6.11 11.96
N PRO A 58 -4.72 -5.97 12.29
CA PRO A 58 -5.17 -6.19 13.65
C PRO A 58 -4.64 -7.56 14.06
N LYS A 59 -3.94 -7.63 15.20
CA LYS A 59 -3.58 -8.89 15.85
C LYS A 59 -4.83 -9.76 15.85
N GLN A 60 -4.89 -10.69 14.90
CA GLN A 60 -5.86 -11.76 14.90
C GLN A 60 -5.61 -12.44 16.25
N GLN A 61 -6.60 -12.34 17.13
CA GLN A 61 -6.55 -12.89 18.47
C GLN A 61 -6.09 -14.34 18.36
N GLU A 62 -4.82 -14.59 18.67
CA GLU A 62 -4.32 -15.92 18.95
C GLU A 62 -5.04 -16.34 20.23
N LYS A 63 -6.19 -17.01 20.05
CA LYS A 63 -6.92 -17.66 21.13
C LYS A 63 -5.91 -18.53 21.88
N PRO A 64 -5.75 -18.38 23.21
CA PRO A 64 -4.81 -19.20 23.95
C PRO A 64 -5.22 -20.65 23.78
N GLN A 65 -4.37 -21.41 23.11
CA GLN A 65 -4.52 -22.84 22.91
C GLN A 65 -4.48 -23.47 24.31
N ARG A 66 -5.67 -23.77 24.86
CA ARG A 66 -5.81 -24.49 26.14
C ARG A 66 -5.12 -25.84 25.96
N ARG A 67 -3.92 -25.95 26.52
CA ARG A 67 -3.17 -27.20 26.66
C ARG A 67 -4.03 -28.16 27.49
N MET A 68 -4.66 -29.14 26.84
CA MET A 68 -5.31 -30.24 27.56
C MET A 68 -4.22 -30.97 28.35
N LYS A 69 -4.28 -30.87 29.67
CA LYS A 69 -3.50 -31.73 30.57
C LYS A 69 -4.13 -33.11 30.51
N TRP A 70 -3.36 -34.12 30.15
CA TRP A 70 -3.70 -35.50 30.43
C TRP A 70 -3.51 -35.71 31.94
N ILE A 71 -4.54 -36.22 32.59
CA ILE A 71 -4.55 -36.59 34.01
C ILE A 71 -3.93 -38.01 34.09
N GLU A 72 -2.99 -38.21 35.01
CA GLU A 72 -2.65 -39.52 35.60
C GLU A 72 -3.35 -39.66 36.95
#